data_AF-A0A537TMB4-F1
#
_entry.id   AF-A0A537TMB4-F1
#
_cell.length_a   1.000
_cell.length_b   1.000
_cell.length_c   1.000
_cell.angle_alpha   90.00
_cell.angle_beta   90.00
_cell.angle_gamma   90.00
#
_symmetry.space_group_name_H-M   'P 1'
#
loop_
_entity.id
_entity.type
_entity.pdbx_description
1 polymer ?
#
loop_
_entity_poly.entity_id
_entity_poly.type
_entity_poly.pdbx_seq_one_letter_code
_entity_poly.pdbx_strand_id
1 'polypeptide(L)'
;PAQNLREAATTLAPHLKPATPVVACAKGIERGTHRFMTEVIAETIPDAIPAILSGPNFADDVARGLPTAVTLAARDEGLASDLVQALGSSTFRPYHTTDVRGVEIGGAAKNVLAIAAGIVVGRQLGASALAALTTRGFSELARLGRACGARSETLAGLSGLGDLILSCSSLQSRNFAFGIALGRGEQPNRDKLAEGEFTAPVLIELAASQNVDMPVSKAVAAILGAKGAKGEAWTGVRNFTARQNLVNMKKGDKAFFYHSNEGKEIVGIAEIIKEAYPDPSDKTGKFVCVDIKADKPLKTPVTMAAIKADKKLADMALVKYSRLSVQPVTAEEWKMDCKMGGL
;
A
#
# COMPACT_ATOMS: atom_id res chain seq x y z
N PRO A 1 -11.96 -9.33 6.12
CA PRO A 1 -10.87 -8.43 5.67
C PRO A 1 -10.82 -7.17 6.54
N ALA A 2 -9.66 -6.53 6.69
CA ALA A 2 -9.52 -5.32 7.51
C ALA A 2 -10.47 -4.18 7.07
N GLN A 3 -10.64 -4.00 5.76
CA GLN A 3 -11.45 -2.91 5.19
C GLN A 3 -12.96 -3.09 5.38
N ASN A 4 -13.43 -4.28 5.73
CA ASN A 4 -14.83 -4.57 5.98
C ASN A 4 -15.16 -4.68 7.47
N LEU A 5 -14.16 -4.53 8.36
CA LEU A 5 -14.35 -4.75 9.80
C LEU A 5 -15.36 -3.74 10.37
N ARG A 6 -15.29 -2.47 9.98
CA ARG A 6 -16.19 -1.43 10.49
C ARG A 6 -17.66 -1.71 10.17
N GLU A 7 -17.95 -2.07 8.93
CA GLU A 7 -19.30 -2.43 8.48
C GLU A 7 -19.82 -3.67 9.23
N ALA A 8 -18.99 -4.71 9.34
CA ALA A 8 -19.34 -5.92 10.08
C ALA A 8 -19.58 -5.64 11.57
N ALA A 9 -18.71 -4.84 12.22
CA ALA A 9 -18.84 -4.48 13.62
C ALA A 9 -20.07 -3.62 13.89
N THR A 10 -20.38 -2.67 12.99
CA THR A 10 -21.61 -1.85 13.06
C THR A 10 -22.87 -2.71 12.96
N THR A 11 -22.86 -3.72 12.08
CA THR A 11 -23.98 -4.67 11.93
C THR A 11 -24.13 -5.57 13.16
N LEU A 12 -23.01 -5.94 13.79
CA LEU A 12 -22.99 -6.79 14.99
C LEU A 12 -23.41 -6.03 16.26
N ALA A 13 -23.09 -4.74 16.36
CA ALA A 13 -23.30 -3.89 17.53
C ALA A 13 -24.68 -4.03 18.23
N PRO A 14 -25.84 -3.97 17.53
CA PRO A 14 -27.14 -4.04 18.19
C PRO A 14 -27.47 -5.41 18.82
N HIS A 15 -26.67 -6.44 18.56
CA HIS A 15 -26.89 -7.80 19.06
C HIS A 15 -26.00 -8.17 20.25
N LEU A 16 -25.08 -7.29 20.65
CA LEU A 16 -24.13 -7.55 21.74
C LEU A 16 -24.62 -6.99 23.06
N LYS A 17 -24.39 -7.75 24.13
CA LYS A 17 -24.53 -7.24 25.49
C LYS A 17 -23.36 -6.31 25.81
N PRO A 18 -23.55 -5.31 26.69
CA PRO A 18 -22.43 -4.51 27.19
C PRO A 18 -21.32 -5.38 27.79
N ALA A 19 -20.08 -4.92 27.68
CA ALA A 19 -18.86 -5.61 28.10
C ALA A 19 -18.59 -6.96 27.41
N THR A 20 -19.25 -7.27 26.28
CA THR A 20 -18.95 -8.49 25.52
C THR A 20 -17.57 -8.38 24.86
N PRO A 21 -16.66 -9.36 25.06
CA PRO A 21 -15.39 -9.39 24.35
C PRO A 21 -15.60 -9.61 22.84
N VAL A 22 -14.93 -8.78 22.02
CA VAL A 22 -14.96 -8.88 20.55
C VAL A 22 -13.54 -9.05 20.05
N VAL A 23 -13.25 -10.24 19.51
CA VAL A 23 -11.91 -10.60 19.00
C VAL A 23 -11.83 -10.31 17.50
N ALA A 24 -11.03 -9.33 17.11
CA ALA A 24 -10.67 -9.14 15.72
C ALA A 24 -9.74 -10.27 15.25
N CYS A 25 -10.13 -10.95 14.17
CA CYS A 25 -9.25 -11.87 13.42
C CYS A 25 -8.78 -11.27 12.09
N ALA A 26 -9.31 -10.10 11.72
CA ALA A 26 -8.86 -9.35 10.56
C ALA A 26 -7.47 -8.75 10.85
N LYS A 27 -6.57 -8.80 9.86
CA LYS A 27 -5.19 -8.32 9.97
C LYS A 27 -5.01 -7.13 9.03
N GLY A 28 -4.62 -5.96 9.54
CA GLY A 28 -4.43 -4.77 8.71
C GLY A 28 -4.72 -3.47 9.46
N ILE A 29 -4.78 -2.38 8.69
CA ILE A 29 -5.10 -1.03 9.15
C ILE A 29 -6.22 -0.50 8.26
N GLU A 30 -7.21 0.17 8.84
CA GLU A 30 -8.32 0.74 8.10
C GLU A 30 -7.85 1.92 7.22
N ARG A 31 -8.25 1.89 5.94
CA ARG A 31 -7.89 2.94 4.99
C ARG A 31 -8.67 4.22 5.30
N GLY A 32 -7.98 5.37 5.20
CA GLY A 32 -8.58 6.69 5.38
C GLY A 32 -8.61 7.18 6.82
N THR A 33 -8.86 6.29 7.80
CA THR A 33 -8.85 6.62 9.23
C THR A 33 -7.52 6.28 9.91
N HIS A 34 -6.74 5.36 9.33
CA HIS A 34 -5.50 4.79 9.88
C HIS A 34 -5.70 4.08 11.22
N ARG A 35 -6.95 3.66 11.51
CA ARG A 35 -7.28 2.95 12.73
C ARG A 35 -6.85 1.49 12.66
N PHE A 36 -6.33 1.01 13.77
CA PHE A 36 -6.10 -0.40 13.99
C PHE A 36 -7.41 -1.13 14.32
N MET A 37 -7.43 -2.44 14.16
CA MET A 37 -8.66 -3.23 14.20
C MET A 37 -9.39 -3.15 15.55
N THR A 38 -8.65 -3.11 16.67
CA THR A 38 -9.25 -2.93 17.99
C THR A 38 -9.79 -1.52 18.21
N GLU A 39 -9.19 -0.50 17.58
CA GLU A 39 -9.71 0.87 17.60
C GLU A 39 -11.00 0.98 16.77
N VAL A 40 -11.06 0.29 15.62
CA VAL A 40 -12.30 0.19 14.82
C VAL A 40 -13.42 -0.45 15.63
N ILE A 41 -13.14 -1.53 16.38
CA ILE A 41 -14.12 -2.15 17.28
C ILE A 41 -14.58 -1.15 18.35
N ALA A 42 -13.64 -0.47 19.02
CA ALA A 42 -13.99 0.49 20.07
C ALA A 42 -14.83 1.68 19.55
N GLU A 43 -14.60 2.13 18.32
CA GLU A 43 -15.39 3.21 17.71
C GLU A 43 -16.78 2.76 17.26
N THR A 44 -16.94 1.50 16.84
CA THR A 44 -18.20 0.98 16.30
C THR A 44 -19.09 0.34 17.37
N ILE A 45 -18.49 -0.23 18.41
CA ILE A 45 -19.15 -0.90 19.51
C ILE A 45 -18.54 -0.40 20.84
N PRO A 46 -18.90 0.80 21.31
CA PRO A 46 -18.25 1.45 22.45
C PRO A 46 -18.27 0.63 23.74
N ASP A 47 -19.32 -0.17 23.95
CA ASP A 47 -19.48 -1.01 25.14
C ASP A 47 -18.81 -2.40 25.00
N ALA A 48 -18.22 -2.74 23.86
CA ALA A 48 -17.48 -3.99 23.69
C ALA A 48 -16.08 -3.90 24.31
N ILE A 49 -15.50 -5.06 24.62
CA ILE A 49 -14.09 -5.16 25.04
C ILE A 49 -13.27 -5.66 23.84
N PRO A 50 -12.48 -4.81 23.16
CA PRO A 50 -11.73 -5.22 21.99
C PRO A 50 -10.56 -6.14 22.34
N ALA A 51 -10.40 -7.20 21.55
CA ALA A 51 -9.25 -8.09 21.54
C ALA A 51 -8.81 -8.37 20.10
N ILE A 52 -7.60 -8.90 19.92
CA ILE A 52 -7.03 -9.21 18.60
C ILE A 52 -6.41 -10.61 18.64
N LEU A 53 -6.58 -11.38 17.57
CA LEU A 53 -5.94 -12.67 17.36
C LEU A 53 -5.12 -12.64 16.08
N SER A 54 -3.83 -12.93 16.19
CA SER A 54 -2.91 -13.00 15.04
C SER A 54 -1.82 -14.03 15.27
N GLY A 55 -1.17 -14.48 14.20
CA GLY A 55 -0.19 -15.55 14.24
C GLY A 55 -0.22 -16.43 12.97
N PRO A 56 0.70 -17.40 12.86
CA PRO A 56 0.78 -18.31 11.73
C PRO A 56 -0.42 -19.27 11.74
N ASN A 57 -1.45 -18.98 10.93
CA ASN A 57 -2.72 -19.72 10.97
C ASN A 57 -3.45 -19.81 9.61
N PHE A 58 -2.93 -20.57 8.65
CA PHE A 58 -3.69 -20.79 7.42
C PHE A 58 -5.05 -21.44 7.74
N ALA A 59 -6.13 -20.86 7.17
CA ALA A 59 -7.49 -21.25 7.49
C ALA A 59 -7.75 -22.75 7.19
N ASP A 60 -7.17 -23.27 6.11
CA ASP A 60 -7.30 -24.67 5.71
C ASP A 60 -6.62 -25.62 6.73
N ASP A 61 -5.48 -25.22 7.30
CA ASP A 61 -4.78 -26.01 8.32
C ASP A 61 -5.58 -26.06 9.62
N VAL A 62 -6.12 -24.91 10.05
CA VAL A 62 -6.99 -24.82 11.23
C VAL A 62 -8.25 -25.64 11.04
N ALA A 63 -8.92 -25.52 9.89
CA ALA A 63 -10.15 -26.26 9.59
C ALA A 63 -9.95 -27.78 9.53
N ARG A 64 -8.74 -28.23 9.14
CA ARG A 64 -8.34 -29.65 9.14
C ARG A 64 -7.87 -30.16 10.51
N GLY A 65 -7.85 -29.30 11.53
CA GLY A 65 -7.36 -29.66 12.87
C GLY A 65 -5.85 -29.92 12.90
N LEU A 66 -5.07 -29.27 12.03
CA LEU A 66 -3.61 -29.36 12.10
C LEU A 66 -3.06 -28.45 13.21
N PRO A 67 -1.93 -28.83 13.85
CA PRO A 67 -1.34 -28.05 14.92
C PRO A 67 -1.07 -26.59 14.52
N THR A 68 -1.71 -25.66 15.20
CA THR A 68 -1.64 -24.23 14.94
C THR A 68 -1.39 -23.47 16.24
N ALA A 69 -0.46 -22.52 16.23
CA ALA A 69 -0.16 -21.66 17.35
C ALA A 69 -0.40 -20.19 16.99
N VAL A 70 -1.11 -19.45 17.83
CA VAL A 70 -1.42 -18.02 17.59
C VAL A 70 -1.23 -17.20 18.86
N THR A 71 -1.16 -15.89 18.71
CA THR A 71 -1.20 -14.94 19.82
C THR A 71 -2.58 -14.30 19.90
N LEU A 72 -3.15 -14.27 21.10
CA LEU A 72 -4.35 -13.50 21.42
C LEU A 72 -3.94 -12.34 22.35
N ALA A 73 -4.40 -11.13 22.07
CA ALA A 73 -4.16 -9.99 22.93
C ALA A 73 -5.43 -9.24 23.30
N ALA A 74 -5.51 -8.88 24.57
CA ALA A 74 -6.48 -7.95 25.12
C ALA A 74 -5.76 -7.05 26.13
N ARG A 75 -6.31 -5.88 26.46
CA ARG A 75 -5.69 -4.98 27.43
C ARG A 75 -5.71 -5.55 28.85
N ASP A 76 -6.78 -6.27 29.19
CA ASP A 76 -6.93 -6.98 30.45
C ASP A 76 -6.34 -8.40 30.35
N GLU A 77 -5.43 -8.72 31.25
CA GLU A 77 -4.71 -9.99 31.25
C GLU A 77 -5.62 -11.17 31.63
N GLY A 78 -6.54 -10.96 32.57
CA GLY A 78 -7.53 -11.96 32.98
C GLY A 78 -8.41 -12.39 31.80
N LEU A 79 -9.00 -11.40 31.11
CA LEU A 79 -9.77 -11.62 29.90
C LEU A 79 -8.95 -12.32 28.81
N ALA A 80 -7.71 -11.90 28.57
CA ALA A 80 -6.86 -12.53 27.56
C ALA A 80 -6.62 -14.01 27.89
N SER A 81 -6.37 -14.33 29.16
CA SER A 81 -6.24 -15.71 29.64
C SER A 81 -7.52 -16.52 29.46
N ASP A 82 -8.68 -15.97 29.85
CA ASP A 82 -9.99 -16.61 29.71
C ASP A 82 -10.32 -16.91 28.24
N LEU A 83 -10.04 -15.95 27.34
CA LEU A 83 -10.23 -16.14 25.90
C LEU A 83 -9.32 -17.23 25.33
N VAL A 84 -8.06 -17.31 25.79
CA VAL A 84 -7.15 -18.39 25.40
C VAL A 84 -7.67 -19.75 25.84
N GLN A 85 -8.20 -19.87 27.07
CA GLN A 85 -8.79 -21.12 27.55
C GLN A 85 -10.06 -21.49 26.77
N ALA A 86 -10.91 -20.51 26.46
CA ALA A 86 -12.17 -20.74 25.74
C ALA A 86 -11.95 -21.14 24.27
N LEU A 87 -10.91 -20.61 23.61
CA LEU A 87 -10.61 -20.87 22.19
C LEU A 87 -9.62 -22.03 21.98
N GLY A 88 -8.88 -22.40 23.02
CA GLY A 88 -7.84 -23.42 22.94
C GLY A 88 -8.38 -24.83 22.72
N SER A 89 -7.63 -25.63 21.97
CA SER A 89 -7.90 -27.05 21.76
C SER A 89 -6.59 -27.84 21.69
N SER A 90 -6.67 -29.16 21.48
CA SER A 90 -5.48 -30.00 21.28
C SER A 90 -4.66 -29.59 20.04
N THR A 91 -5.31 -28.99 19.05
CA THR A 91 -4.74 -28.65 17.74
C THR A 91 -4.65 -27.14 17.49
N PHE A 92 -5.35 -26.31 18.27
CA PHE A 92 -5.30 -24.85 18.19
C PHE A 92 -4.85 -24.27 19.52
N ARG A 93 -3.66 -23.66 19.55
CA ARG A 93 -3.01 -23.18 20.78
C ARG A 93 -2.80 -21.66 20.75
N PRO A 94 -3.75 -20.88 21.28
CA PRO A 94 -3.56 -19.47 21.57
C PRO A 94 -2.60 -19.25 22.75
N TYR A 95 -1.77 -18.21 22.67
CA TYR A 95 -0.96 -17.70 23.76
C TYR A 95 -1.35 -16.24 24.02
N HIS A 96 -1.60 -15.88 25.28
CA HIS A 96 -2.07 -14.53 25.61
C HIS A 96 -0.92 -13.53 25.72
N THR A 97 -1.21 -12.25 25.48
CA THR A 97 -0.35 -11.11 25.81
C THR A 97 -1.22 -9.88 26.06
N THR A 98 -0.70 -8.90 26.78
CA THR A 98 -1.34 -7.58 26.93
C THR A 98 -0.93 -6.57 25.86
N ASP A 99 0.00 -6.95 24.99
CA ASP A 99 0.52 -6.10 23.92
C ASP A 99 -0.35 -6.15 22.65
N VAL A 100 -1.53 -5.53 22.73
CA VAL A 100 -2.49 -5.44 21.62
C VAL A 100 -1.86 -4.82 20.38
N ARG A 101 -1.11 -3.73 20.54
CA ARG A 101 -0.52 -3.00 19.41
C ARG A 101 0.57 -3.80 18.70
N GLY A 102 1.37 -4.57 19.44
CA GLY A 102 2.35 -5.48 18.84
C GLY A 102 1.70 -6.56 17.97
N VAL A 103 0.60 -7.16 18.43
CA VAL A 103 -0.14 -8.18 17.67
C VAL A 103 -0.78 -7.59 16.41
N GLU A 104 -1.35 -6.39 16.49
CA GLU A 104 -1.95 -5.69 15.34
C GLU A 104 -0.91 -5.34 14.27
N ILE A 105 0.23 -4.77 14.67
CA ILE A 105 1.30 -4.36 13.74
C ILE A 105 1.96 -5.58 13.09
N GLY A 106 2.22 -6.62 13.88
CA GLY A 106 2.75 -7.89 13.37
C GLY A 106 1.89 -8.45 12.24
N GLY A 107 0.57 -8.50 12.45
CA GLY A 107 -0.39 -8.95 11.45
C GLY A 107 -0.55 -8.02 10.24
N ALA A 108 -0.48 -6.70 10.43
CA ALA A 108 -0.70 -5.73 9.36
C ALA A 108 0.47 -5.67 8.37
N ALA A 109 1.70 -5.51 8.86
CA ALA A 109 2.86 -5.27 8.02
C ALA A 109 3.30 -6.52 7.23
N LYS A 110 3.08 -7.72 7.77
CA LYS A 110 3.53 -8.98 7.15
C LYS A 110 2.95 -9.24 5.76
N ASN A 111 1.74 -8.76 5.47
CA ASN A 111 1.10 -8.93 4.17
C ASN A 111 1.83 -8.15 3.06
N VAL A 112 2.35 -6.95 3.37
CA VAL A 112 3.14 -6.14 2.43
C VAL A 112 4.50 -6.80 2.19
N LEU A 113 5.13 -7.30 3.24
CA LEU A 113 6.41 -8.00 3.15
C LEU A 113 6.30 -9.33 2.40
N ALA A 114 5.17 -10.03 2.51
CA ALA A 114 4.88 -11.23 1.73
C ALA A 114 4.81 -10.95 0.23
N ILE A 115 4.28 -9.79 -0.19
CA ILE A 115 4.33 -9.35 -1.60
C ILE A 115 5.80 -9.14 -2.03
N ALA A 116 6.62 -8.48 -1.20
CA ALA A 116 8.04 -8.30 -1.49
C ALA A 116 8.76 -9.64 -1.70
N ALA A 117 8.52 -10.58 -0.77
CA ALA A 117 9.09 -11.93 -0.82
C ALA A 117 8.65 -12.66 -2.09
N GLY A 118 7.37 -12.56 -2.45
CA GLY A 118 6.83 -13.12 -3.68
C GLY A 118 7.51 -12.53 -4.93
N ILE A 119 7.74 -11.22 -4.98
CA ILE A 119 8.42 -10.56 -6.11
C ILE A 119 9.84 -11.11 -6.30
N VAL A 120 10.59 -11.29 -5.21
CA VAL A 120 11.93 -11.88 -5.24
C VAL A 120 11.92 -13.29 -5.80
N VAL A 121 10.94 -14.11 -5.41
CA VAL A 121 10.75 -15.47 -5.93
C VAL A 121 10.31 -15.47 -7.39
N GLY A 122 9.36 -14.61 -7.77
CA GLY A 122 8.90 -14.46 -9.15
C GLY A 122 10.00 -14.03 -10.11
N ARG A 123 10.95 -13.22 -9.62
CA ARG A 123 12.17 -12.79 -10.34
C ARG A 123 13.30 -13.81 -10.32
N GLN A 124 13.12 -14.95 -9.65
CA GLN A 124 14.12 -16.04 -9.56
C GLN A 124 15.48 -15.59 -8.99
N LEU A 125 15.47 -14.67 -8.01
CA LEU A 125 16.71 -14.11 -7.41
C LEU A 125 17.38 -15.04 -6.38
N GLY A 126 16.83 -16.23 -6.16
CA GLY A 126 17.37 -17.26 -5.28
C GLY A 126 17.00 -17.14 -3.79
N ALA A 127 17.26 -18.21 -3.05
CA ALA A 127 16.89 -18.33 -1.63
C ALA A 127 17.62 -17.33 -0.72
N SER A 128 18.88 -16.99 -1.04
CA SER A 128 19.65 -15.99 -0.27
C SER A 128 19.02 -14.60 -0.32
N ALA A 129 18.52 -14.18 -1.49
CA ALA A 129 17.81 -12.92 -1.64
C ALA A 129 16.49 -12.91 -0.86
N LEU A 130 15.75 -14.02 -0.88
CA LEU A 130 14.50 -14.18 -0.11
C LEU A 130 14.75 -14.07 1.39
N ALA A 131 15.77 -14.76 1.90
CA ALA A 131 16.14 -14.70 3.32
C ALA A 131 16.59 -13.29 3.74
N ALA A 132 17.44 -12.64 2.95
CA ALA A 132 17.89 -11.28 3.20
C ALA A 132 16.73 -10.28 3.20
N LEU A 133 15.83 -10.38 2.22
CA LEU A 133 14.64 -9.51 2.13
C LEU A 133 13.71 -9.72 3.33
N THR A 134 13.43 -10.97 3.70
CA THR A 134 12.54 -11.28 4.82
C THR A 134 13.11 -10.75 6.14
N THR A 135 14.41 -10.88 6.34
CA THR A 135 15.12 -10.37 7.52
C THR A 135 15.10 -8.83 7.59
N ARG A 136 15.35 -8.17 6.45
CA ARG A 136 15.26 -6.70 6.36
C ARG A 136 13.83 -6.21 6.57
N GLY A 137 12.84 -6.91 6.00
CA GLY A 137 11.43 -6.64 6.19
C GLY A 137 10.99 -6.79 7.64
N PHE A 138 11.46 -7.83 8.34
CA PHE A 138 11.24 -7.97 9.78
C PHE A 138 11.82 -6.80 10.57
N SER A 139 13.02 -6.34 10.20
CA SER A 139 13.66 -5.18 10.85
C SER A 139 12.85 -3.89 10.67
N GLU A 140 12.22 -3.70 9.50
CA GLU A 140 11.26 -2.62 9.24
C GLU A 140 10.03 -2.71 10.15
N LEU A 141 9.37 -3.87 10.16
CA LEU A 141 8.24 -4.16 11.04
C LEU A 141 8.59 -3.91 12.51
N ALA A 142 9.75 -4.33 12.97
CA ALA A 142 10.22 -4.16 14.34
C ALA A 142 10.49 -2.68 14.70
N ARG A 143 11.00 -1.87 13.77
CA ARG A 143 11.17 -0.42 13.99
C ARG A 143 9.82 0.27 14.08
N LEU A 144 8.91 -0.01 13.15
CA LEU A 144 7.56 0.56 13.16
C LEU A 144 6.80 0.16 14.42
N GLY A 145 6.85 -1.12 14.79
CA GLY A 145 6.22 -1.64 15.99
C GLY A 145 6.66 -0.88 17.24
N ARG A 146 7.97 -0.75 17.46
CA ARG A 146 8.51 -0.02 18.62
C ARG A 146 8.10 1.45 18.62
N ALA A 147 8.13 2.12 17.47
CA ALA A 147 7.69 3.52 17.37
C ALA A 147 6.20 3.68 17.75
N CYS A 148 5.38 2.68 17.45
CA CYS A 148 3.97 2.62 17.83
C CYS A 148 3.71 2.03 19.24
N GLY A 149 4.75 1.75 20.04
CA GLY A 149 4.62 1.25 21.41
C GLY A 149 4.47 -0.28 21.57
N ALA A 150 4.74 -1.06 20.51
CA ALA A 150 4.78 -2.52 20.60
C ALA A 150 6.01 -3.04 21.34
N ARG A 151 5.87 -4.18 22.03
CA ARG A 151 6.97 -4.88 22.70
C ARG A 151 7.76 -5.73 21.71
N SER A 152 9.08 -5.72 21.84
CA SER A 152 9.97 -6.46 20.94
C SER A 152 9.71 -7.98 20.99
N GLU A 153 9.35 -8.51 22.15
CA GLU A 153 9.04 -9.91 22.39
C GLU A 153 7.80 -10.36 21.59
N THR A 154 6.76 -9.53 21.55
CA THR A 154 5.54 -9.80 20.76
C THR A 154 5.86 -9.85 19.28
N LEU A 155 6.68 -8.90 18.80
CA LEU A 155 7.08 -8.81 17.39
C LEU A 155 7.98 -9.99 17.00
N ALA A 156 8.89 -10.42 17.87
CA ALA A 156 9.73 -11.59 17.66
C ALA A 156 8.97 -12.93 17.81
N GLY A 157 7.74 -12.89 18.36
CA GLY A 157 6.89 -14.04 18.58
C GLY A 157 6.02 -14.44 17.39
N LEU A 158 4.95 -15.19 17.68
CA LEU A 158 4.04 -15.77 16.68
C LEU A 158 3.37 -14.71 15.81
N SER A 159 2.86 -13.63 16.42
CA SER A 159 2.09 -12.59 15.70
C SER A 159 2.91 -11.75 14.71
N GLY A 160 4.23 -11.64 14.92
CA GLY A 160 5.14 -10.88 14.07
C GLY A 160 6.01 -11.81 13.21
N LEU A 161 7.14 -12.25 13.75
CA LEU A 161 8.12 -13.07 13.03
C LEU A 161 7.54 -14.40 12.54
N GLY A 162 6.78 -15.10 13.39
CA GLY A 162 6.19 -16.40 13.03
C GLY A 162 5.24 -16.30 11.83
N ASP A 163 4.27 -15.38 11.90
CA ASP A 163 3.31 -15.15 10.82
C ASP A 163 3.97 -14.58 9.56
N LEU A 164 5.03 -13.77 9.71
CA LEU A 164 5.84 -13.28 8.59
C LEU A 164 6.52 -14.43 7.84
N ILE A 165 7.20 -15.34 8.54
CA ILE A 165 7.88 -16.50 7.94
C ILE A 165 6.87 -17.36 7.17
N LEU A 166 5.73 -17.69 7.79
CA LEU A 166 4.67 -18.46 7.14
C LEU A 166 4.16 -17.76 5.86
N SER A 167 3.95 -16.45 5.95
CA SER A 167 3.38 -15.67 4.86
C SER A 167 4.35 -15.46 3.69
N CYS A 168 5.65 -15.44 3.93
CA CYS A 168 6.71 -15.22 2.93
C CYS A 168 7.23 -16.51 2.26
N SER A 169 6.73 -17.69 2.65
CA SER A 169 7.29 -18.98 2.22
C SER A 169 6.27 -19.95 1.61
N SER A 170 4.99 -19.59 1.55
CA SER A 170 3.92 -20.49 1.10
C SER A 170 3.02 -19.86 0.04
N LEU A 171 2.68 -20.63 -1.00
CA LEU A 171 1.69 -20.24 -2.01
C LEU A 171 0.26 -20.16 -1.48
N GLN A 172 -0.01 -20.69 -0.27
CA GLN A 172 -1.30 -20.48 0.40
C GLN A 172 -1.47 -19.00 0.83
N SER A 173 -0.37 -18.27 1.00
CA SER A 173 -0.40 -16.82 1.19
C SER A 173 -0.78 -16.13 -0.12
N ARG A 174 -2.01 -15.58 -0.18
CA ARG A 174 -2.49 -14.79 -1.32
C ARG A 174 -1.55 -13.65 -1.68
N ASN A 175 -0.96 -12.98 -0.68
CA ASN A 175 -0.01 -11.89 -0.88
C ASN A 175 1.31 -12.36 -1.49
N PHE A 176 1.82 -13.53 -1.09
CA PHE A 176 3.02 -14.12 -1.66
C PHE A 176 2.81 -14.57 -3.11
N ALA A 177 1.70 -15.27 -3.38
CA ALA A 177 1.33 -15.65 -4.74
C ALA A 177 1.13 -14.41 -5.65
N PHE A 178 0.50 -13.35 -5.12
CA PHE A 178 0.36 -12.06 -5.81
C PHE A 178 1.73 -11.44 -6.14
N GLY A 179 2.66 -11.44 -5.17
CA GLY A 179 4.03 -10.99 -5.40
C GLY A 179 4.77 -11.81 -6.46
N ILE A 180 4.60 -13.13 -6.50
CA ILE A 180 5.21 -13.98 -7.53
C ILE A 180 4.73 -13.58 -8.93
N ALA A 181 3.43 -13.39 -9.13
CA ALA A 181 2.89 -12.94 -10.41
C ALA A 181 3.50 -11.58 -10.84
N LEU A 182 3.54 -10.61 -9.92
CA LEU A 182 4.23 -9.33 -10.17
C LEU A 182 5.71 -9.51 -10.53
N GLY A 183 6.42 -10.39 -9.82
CA GLY A 183 7.82 -10.70 -10.08
C GLY A 183 8.04 -11.25 -11.48
N ARG A 184 7.11 -12.06 -11.99
CA ARG A 184 7.12 -12.61 -13.36
C ARG A 184 6.69 -11.61 -14.43
N GLY A 185 6.20 -10.43 -14.06
CA GLY A 185 5.61 -9.46 -14.98
C GLY A 185 4.20 -9.86 -15.45
N GLU A 186 3.55 -10.77 -14.75
CA GLU A 186 2.19 -11.22 -15.02
C GLU A 186 1.17 -10.29 -14.35
N GLN A 187 -0.06 -10.27 -14.88
CA GLN A 187 -1.18 -9.62 -14.18
C GLN A 187 -1.61 -10.52 -13.01
N PRO A 188 -1.53 -10.04 -11.76
CA PRO A 188 -1.94 -10.85 -10.62
C PRO A 188 -3.44 -11.11 -10.66
N ASN A 189 -3.86 -12.32 -10.26
CA ASN A 189 -5.27 -12.62 -10.08
C ASN A 189 -5.86 -11.76 -8.95
N ARG A 190 -6.74 -10.82 -9.31
CA ARG A 190 -7.38 -9.87 -8.39
C ARG A 190 -8.72 -10.38 -7.83
N ASP A 191 -9.23 -11.52 -8.30
CA ASP A 191 -10.45 -12.14 -7.75
C ASP A 191 -10.20 -12.67 -6.33
N LYS A 192 -8.95 -13.01 -6.02
CA LYS A 192 -8.50 -13.34 -4.67
C LYS A 192 -7.83 -12.11 -4.04
N LEU A 193 -8.58 -11.41 -3.19
CA LEU A 193 -8.12 -10.18 -2.51
C LEU A 193 -6.77 -10.38 -1.79
N ALA A 194 -5.74 -9.69 -2.26
CA ALA A 194 -4.45 -9.57 -1.59
C ALA A 194 -4.49 -8.33 -0.69
N GLU A 195 -4.74 -8.52 0.61
CA GLU A 195 -4.86 -7.41 1.57
C GLU A 195 -3.63 -6.50 1.59
N GLY A 196 -2.43 -7.03 1.31
CA GLY A 196 -1.20 -6.28 1.23
C GLY A 196 -1.22 -5.16 0.19
N GLU A 197 -2.02 -5.29 -0.88
CA GLU A 197 -2.21 -4.22 -1.87
C GLU A 197 -2.81 -2.96 -1.22
N PHE A 198 -3.76 -3.15 -0.29
CA PHE A 198 -4.46 -2.07 0.40
C PHE A 198 -3.69 -1.59 1.63
N THR A 199 -3.00 -2.50 2.32
CA THR A 199 -2.21 -2.17 3.52
C THR A 199 -0.96 -1.37 3.18
N ALA A 200 -0.33 -1.59 2.02
CA ALA A 200 0.92 -0.93 1.65
C ALA A 200 0.90 0.61 1.76
N PRO A 201 -0.03 1.35 1.12
CA PRO A 201 -0.05 2.81 1.24
C PRO A 201 -0.30 3.28 2.68
N VAL A 202 -1.25 2.66 3.37
CA VAL A 202 -1.60 3.01 4.77
C VAL A 202 -0.42 2.78 5.72
N LEU A 203 0.34 1.70 5.50
CA LEU A 203 1.53 1.39 6.31
C LEU A 203 2.64 2.43 6.12
N ILE A 204 2.82 2.93 4.89
CA ILE A 204 3.81 3.99 4.61
C ILE A 204 3.40 5.32 5.22
N GLU A 205 2.12 5.67 5.15
CA GLU A 205 1.60 6.90 5.77
C GLU A 205 1.75 6.85 7.30
N LEU A 206 1.41 5.71 7.92
CA LEU A 206 1.65 5.48 9.35
C LEU A 206 3.14 5.59 9.69
N ALA A 207 4.01 4.90 8.95
CA ALA A 207 5.45 4.95 9.20
C ALA A 207 6.01 6.38 9.09
N ALA A 208 5.56 7.15 8.10
CA ALA A 208 5.95 8.56 7.94
C ALA A 208 5.51 9.40 9.15
N SER A 209 4.27 9.22 9.65
CA SER A 209 3.78 9.92 10.85
C SER A 209 4.57 9.59 12.13
N GLN A 210 5.22 8.41 12.16
CA GLN A 210 6.07 7.95 13.27
C GLN A 210 7.56 8.22 13.02
N ASN A 211 7.91 8.90 11.92
CA ASN A 211 9.29 9.14 11.49
C ASN A 211 10.13 7.85 11.36
N VAL A 212 9.51 6.76 10.87
CA VAL A 212 10.16 5.46 10.66
C VAL A 212 10.40 5.21 9.18
N ASP A 213 11.64 4.87 8.82
CA ASP A 213 11.96 4.48 7.46
C ASP A 213 11.66 3.00 7.18
N MET A 214 10.94 2.78 6.06
CA MET A 214 10.43 1.47 5.61
C MET A 214 10.79 1.19 4.12
N PRO A 215 12.07 1.03 3.76
CA PRO A 215 12.50 0.91 2.36
C PRO A 215 11.84 -0.21 1.55
N VAL A 216 11.74 -1.43 2.09
CA VAL A 216 11.12 -2.58 1.43
C VAL A 216 9.64 -2.30 1.22
N SER A 217 8.96 -1.81 2.24
CA SER A 217 7.54 -1.48 2.14
C SER A 217 7.28 -0.34 1.15
N LYS A 218 8.17 0.67 1.09
CA LYS A 218 8.10 1.77 0.11
C LYS A 218 8.29 1.26 -1.31
N ALA A 219 9.24 0.35 -1.53
CA ALA A 219 9.45 -0.26 -2.84
C ALA A 219 8.23 -1.07 -3.29
N VAL A 220 7.63 -1.86 -2.40
CA VAL A 220 6.37 -2.58 -2.68
C VAL A 220 5.25 -1.58 -2.98
N ALA A 221 5.08 -0.55 -2.16
CA ALA A 221 4.07 0.48 -2.39
C ALA A 221 4.29 1.23 -3.71
N ALA A 222 5.53 1.44 -4.16
CA ALA A 222 5.83 2.04 -5.46
C ALA A 222 5.51 1.08 -6.63
N ILE A 223 5.75 -0.22 -6.47
CA ILE A 223 5.38 -1.23 -7.48
C ILE A 223 3.86 -1.36 -7.61
N LEU A 224 3.15 -1.42 -6.47
CA LEU A 224 1.68 -1.48 -6.43
C LEU A 224 1.04 -0.15 -6.83
N GLY A 225 1.67 0.93 -6.35
CA GLY A 225 1.30 2.32 -6.52
C GLY A 225 1.91 2.95 -7.76
N ALA A 226 2.41 2.15 -8.71
CA ALA A 226 2.40 2.49 -10.13
C ALA A 226 0.92 2.60 -10.59
N LYS A 227 0.20 3.52 -9.93
CA LYS A 227 -1.20 3.95 -10.03
C LYS A 227 -1.55 4.47 -11.41
N GLY A 228 -0.52 4.67 -12.23
CA GLY A 228 -0.64 4.95 -13.62
C GLY A 228 -1.71 4.13 -14.33
N ALA A 229 -1.85 2.82 -14.09
CA ALA A 229 -2.78 2.02 -14.90
C ALA A 229 -4.29 2.31 -14.66
N LYS A 230 -4.71 2.70 -13.44
CA LYS A 230 -6.13 2.95 -13.11
C LYS A 230 -6.57 4.38 -13.41
N GLY A 231 -5.59 5.28 -13.50
CA GLY A 231 -5.80 6.70 -13.69
C GLY A 231 -6.08 7.47 -12.39
N GLU A 232 -5.69 8.73 -12.37
CA GLU A 232 -5.80 9.65 -11.24
C GLU A 232 -6.08 11.07 -11.72
N ALA A 233 -6.77 11.85 -10.90
CA ALA A 233 -7.07 13.24 -11.18
C ALA A 233 -5.81 14.12 -11.08
N TRP A 234 -5.45 14.80 -12.16
CA TRP A 234 -4.40 15.82 -12.17
C TRP A 234 -4.91 17.14 -11.58
N THR A 235 -4.98 17.17 -10.25
CA THR A 235 -5.44 18.33 -9.46
C THR A 235 -4.31 19.30 -9.14
N GLY A 236 -4.64 20.44 -8.55
CA GLY A 236 -3.65 21.41 -8.02
C GLY A 236 -3.07 22.37 -9.06
N VAL A 237 -3.57 22.36 -10.30
CA VAL A 237 -3.20 23.34 -11.33
C VAL A 237 -3.88 24.68 -11.03
N ARG A 238 -3.09 25.70 -10.69
CA ARG A 238 -3.56 27.02 -10.25
C ARG A 238 -3.09 28.19 -11.14
N ASN A 239 -2.75 27.90 -12.39
CA ASN A 239 -2.37 28.90 -13.38
C ASN A 239 -3.42 28.94 -14.50
N PHE A 240 -3.87 30.13 -14.89
CA PHE A 240 -4.94 30.30 -15.89
C PHE A 240 -4.58 29.76 -17.28
N THR A 241 -3.34 29.92 -17.72
CA THR A 241 -2.86 29.36 -18.99
C THR A 241 -2.81 27.83 -18.92
N ALA A 242 -2.28 27.28 -17.82
CA ALA A 242 -2.24 25.83 -17.62
C ALA A 242 -3.65 25.22 -17.52
N ARG A 243 -4.59 25.93 -16.88
CA ARG A 243 -6.01 25.59 -16.84
C ARG A 243 -6.60 25.51 -18.24
N GLN A 244 -6.30 26.49 -19.11
CA GLN A 244 -6.81 26.46 -20.49
C GLN A 244 -6.25 25.26 -21.27
N ASN A 245 -4.99 24.90 -21.04
CA ASN A 245 -4.40 23.70 -21.63
C ASN A 245 -5.12 22.43 -21.16
N LEU A 246 -5.47 22.32 -19.88
CA LEU A 246 -6.28 21.19 -19.38
C LEU A 246 -7.68 21.14 -20.02
N VAL A 247 -8.35 22.29 -20.19
CA VAL A 247 -9.67 22.37 -20.84
C VAL A 247 -9.63 21.87 -22.28
N ASN A 248 -8.53 22.11 -22.97
CA ASN A 248 -8.37 21.74 -24.37
C ASN A 248 -8.03 20.26 -24.58
N MET A 249 -7.63 19.52 -23.53
CA MET A 249 -7.30 18.10 -23.61
C MET A 249 -8.53 17.24 -23.91
N LYS A 250 -8.33 16.25 -24.77
CA LYS A 250 -9.32 15.24 -25.14
C LYS A 250 -8.95 13.87 -24.60
N LYS A 251 -9.97 13.06 -24.37
CA LYS A 251 -9.76 11.66 -23.97
C LYS A 251 -8.96 10.93 -25.07
N GLY A 252 -7.88 10.28 -24.68
CA GLY A 252 -6.94 9.60 -25.58
C GLY A 252 -5.69 10.43 -25.92
N ASP A 253 -5.69 11.74 -25.62
CA ASP A 253 -4.49 12.57 -25.78
C ASP A 253 -3.36 12.02 -24.91
N LYS A 254 -2.12 12.18 -25.41
CA LYS A 254 -0.91 11.76 -24.71
C LYS A 254 -0.20 12.98 -24.13
N ALA A 255 0.42 12.79 -22.97
CA ALA A 255 1.19 13.81 -22.27
C ALA A 255 2.49 13.21 -21.75
N PHE A 256 3.53 14.03 -21.60
CA PHE A 256 4.75 13.62 -20.93
C PHE A 256 4.63 13.77 -19.41
N PHE A 257 5.15 12.79 -18.67
CA PHE A 257 5.32 12.88 -17.23
C PHE A 257 6.69 13.50 -16.91
N TYR A 258 6.68 14.71 -16.36
CA TYR A 258 7.88 15.51 -16.09
C TYR A 258 8.08 15.69 -14.59
N HIS A 259 9.26 15.32 -14.08
CA HIS A 259 9.65 15.60 -12.71
C HIS A 259 10.16 17.04 -12.57
N SER A 260 9.47 17.87 -11.81
CA SER A 260 9.81 19.30 -11.64
C SER A 260 10.76 19.59 -10.47
N ASN A 261 10.82 18.71 -9.47
CA ASN A 261 11.59 18.91 -8.25
C ASN A 261 12.89 18.10 -8.19
N GLU A 262 12.88 16.85 -8.68
CA GLU A 262 14.03 15.95 -8.70
C GLU A 262 14.36 15.55 -10.14
N GLY A 263 15.64 15.58 -10.54
CA GLY A 263 16.10 15.20 -11.88
C GLY A 263 15.80 16.21 -13.02
N LYS A 264 14.69 16.96 -12.95
CA LYS A 264 14.23 17.89 -14.01
C LYS A 264 14.17 17.23 -15.38
N GLU A 265 13.40 16.17 -15.49
CA GLU A 265 13.43 15.25 -16.64
C GLU A 265 12.06 14.68 -16.98
N ILE A 266 11.88 14.32 -18.25
CA ILE A 266 10.73 13.53 -18.70
C ILE A 266 11.06 12.06 -18.44
N VAL A 267 10.17 11.34 -17.76
CA VAL A 267 10.40 9.93 -17.38
C VAL A 267 9.39 8.95 -18.00
N GLY A 268 8.31 9.46 -18.59
CA GLY A 268 7.26 8.60 -19.15
C GLY A 268 6.18 9.35 -19.90
N ILE A 269 5.22 8.58 -20.39
CA ILE A 269 4.03 9.03 -21.09
C ILE A 269 2.81 8.71 -20.23
N ALA A 270 1.90 9.67 -20.16
CA ALA A 270 0.55 9.54 -19.63
C ALA A 270 -0.48 9.68 -20.77
N GLU A 271 -1.68 9.15 -20.54
CA GLU A 271 -2.85 9.29 -21.41
C GLU A 271 -3.99 9.93 -20.63
N ILE A 272 -4.66 10.90 -21.24
CA ILE A 272 -5.86 11.52 -20.70
C ILE A 272 -7.02 10.53 -20.81
N ILE A 273 -7.62 10.16 -19.69
CA ILE A 273 -8.73 9.19 -19.64
C ILE A 273 -10.08 9.84 -19.33
N LYS A 274 -10.08 11.08 -18.84
CA LYS A 274 -11.28 11.90 -18.62
C LYS A 274 -10.98 13.36 -18.92
N GLU A 275 -11.85 13.99 -19.70
CA GLU A 275 -11.77 15.41 -20.06
C GLU A 275 -12.00 16.31 -18.83
N ALA A 276 -11.73 17.61 -19.01
CA ALA A 276 -11.72 18.57 -17.92
C ALA A 276 -13.04 18.64 -17.14
N TYR A 277 -12.92 18.64 -15.81
CA TYR A 277 -14.03 18.83 -14.87
C TYR A 277 -13.56 19.70 -13.68
N PRO A 278 -14.48 20.29 -12.88
CA PRO A 278 -14.09 21.13 -11.75
C PRO A 278 -13.11 20.43 -10.80
N ASP A 279 -12.03 21.12 -10.43
CA ASP A 279 -11.01 20.56 -9.53
C ASP A 279 -11.56 20.46 -8.09
N PRO A 280 -11.71 19.25 -7.51
CA PRO A 280 -12.25 19.07 -6.17
C PRO A 280 -11.37 19.69 -5.07
N SER A 281 -10.10 19.97 -5.36
CA SER A 281 -9.17 20.65 -4.45
C SER A 281 -9.23 22.18 -4.54
N ASP A 282 -10.03 22.74 -5.46
CA ASP A 282 -10.24 24.18 -5.60
C ASP A 282 -11.58 24.62 -4.99
N LYS A 283 -11.53 25.19 -3.79
CA LYS A 283 -12.72 25.75 -3.12
C LYS A 283 -13.34 26.94 -3.85
N THR A 284 -12.63 27.57 -4.78
CA THR A 284 -13.16 28.73 -5.53
C THR A 284 -13.98 28.33 -6.76
N GLY A 285 -13.91 27.07 -7.19
CA GLY A 285 -14.61 26.55 -8.38
C GLY A 285 -14.10 27.12 -9.71
N LYS A 286 -12.95 27.79 -9.73
CA LYS A 286 -12.40 28.45 -10.93
C LYS A 286 -11.51 27.51 -11.74
N PHE A 287 -10.89 26.52 -11.10
CA PHE A 287 -9.92 25.61 -11.71
C PHE A 287 -10.55 24.26 -12.08
N VAL A 288 -9.90 23.58 -13.03
CA VAL A 288 -10.32 22.27 -13.53
C VAL A 288 -9.17 21.27 -13.38
N CYS A 289 -9.51 19.99 -13.36
CA CYS A 289 -8.58 18.87 -13.50
C CYS A 289 -9.06 17.93 -14.62
N VAL A 290 -8.16 17.06 -15.07
CA VAL A 290 -8.42 15.93 -15.97
C VAL A 290 -8.01 14.65 -15.25
N ASP A 291 -8.52 13.49 -15.66
CA ASP A 291 -7.95 12.23 -15.17
C ASP A 291 -6.92 11.72 -16.16
N ILE A 292 -5.76 11.33 -15.65
CA ILE A 292 -4.63 10.80 -16.44
C ILE A 292 -4.27 9.41 -15.95
N LYS A 293 -3.91 8.51 -16.86
CA LYS A 293 -3.33 7.19 -16.57
C LYS A 293 -1.90 7.16 -17.11
N ALA A 294 -0.96 6.48 -16.47
CA ALA A 294 0.33 6.20 -17.09
C ALA A 294 0.14 5.21 -18.25
N ASP A 295 0.81 5.51 -19.35
CA ASP A 295 0.80 4.68 -20.55
C ASP A 295 2.10 3.85 -20.61
N LYS A 296 3.26 4.52 -20.71
CA LYS A 296 4.55 3.85 -20.88
C LYS A 296 5.69 4.63 -20.22
N PRO A 297 6.65 3.97 -19.54
CA PRO A 297 7.88 4.63 -19.11
C PRO A 297 8.83 4.86 -20.31
N LEU A 298 9.65 5.91 -20.24
CA LEU A 298 10.79 6.05 -21.15
C LEU A 298 11.92 5.11 -20.70
N LYS A 299 12.65 4.53 -21.66
CA LYS A 299 13.83 3.68 -21.34
C LYS A 299 14.96 4.51 -20.75
N THR A 300 15.10 5.73 -21.26
CA THR A 300 16.08 6.71 -20.80
C THR A 300 15.35 8.00 -20.45
N PRO A 301 15.45 8.51 -19.21
CA PRO A 301 14.89 9.82 -18.89
C PRO A 301 15.47 10.94 -19.77
N VAL A 302 14.62 11.81 -20.29
CA VAL A 302 15.02 12.95 -21.12
C VAL A 302 15.19 14.17 -20.23
N THR A 303 16.44 14.48 -19.88
CA THR A 303 16.76 15.56 -18.96
C THR A 303 16.55 16.94 -19.60
N MET A 304 16.21 17.93 -18.79
CA MET A 304 16.13 19.33 -19.23
C MET A 304 17.44 19.83 -19.87
N ALA A 305 18.60 19.31 -19.42
CA ALA A 305 19.88 19.62 -20.03
C ALA A 305 19.98 19.07 -21.46
N ALA A 306 19.50 17.85 -21.70
CA ALA A 306 19.45 17.25 -23.03
C ALA A 306 18.49 18.01 -23.97
N ILE A 307 17.30 18.38 -23.47
CA ILE A 307 16.32 19.17 -24.24
C ILE A 307 16.93 20.52 -24.67
N LYS A 308 17.60 21.22 -23.75
CA LYS A 308 18.25 22.51 -24.06
C LYS A 308 19.46 22.40 -25.00
N ALA A 309 20.09 21.23 -25.07
CA ALA A 309 21.23 21.02 -25.96
C ALA A 309 20.80 20.83 -27.42
N ASP A 310 19.57 20.36 -27.68
CA ASP A 310 19.04 20.22 -29.03
C ASP A 310 18.41 21.54 -29.52
N LYS A 311 19.03 22.16 -30.53
CA LYS A 311 18.56 23.42 -31.12
C LYS A 311 17.14 23.32 -31.68
N LYS A 312 16.66 22.12 -32.04
CA LYS A 312 15.30 21.91 -32.57
C LYS A 312 14.22 22.01 -31.49
N LEU A 313 14.59 21.85 -30.22
CA LEU A 313 13.70 21.97 -29.07
C LEU A 313 13.82 23.34 -28.37
N ALA A 314 14.62 24.26 -28.92
CA ALA A 314 14.83 25.58 -28.33
C ALA A 314 13.53 26.39 -28.19
N ASP A 315 12.56 26.14 -29.07
CA ASP A 315 11.26 26.80 -29.08
C ASP A 315 10.19 26.13 -28.22
N MET A 316 10.49 24.96 -27.67
CA MET A 316 9.56 24.18 -26.85
C MET A 316 9.09 25.00 -25.66
N ALA A 317 7.79 24.94 -25.37
CA ALA A 317 7.19 25.67 -24.25
C ALA A 317 7.95 25.40 -22.93
N LEU A 318 8.40 24.16 -22.74
CA LEU A 318 9.11 23.70 -21.54
C LEU A 318 10.43 24.46 -21.31
N VAL A 319 11.07 24.90 -22.40
CA VAL A 319 12.30 25.69 -22.38
C VAL A 319 11.99 27.18 -22.18
N LYS A 320 10.97 27.70 -22.87
CA LYS A 320 10.62 29.13 -22.85
C LYS A 320 9.92 29.59 -21.58
N TYR A 321 9.00 28.79 -21.05
CA TYR A 321 8.13 29.18 -19.94
C TYR A 321 8.49 28.40 -18.68
N SER A 322 9.48 28.93 -17.95
CA SER A 322 9.83 28.38 -16.65
C SER A 322 8.61 28.46 -15.71
N ARG A 323 8.21 27.33 -15.12
CA ARG A 323 7.12 27.18 -14.12
C ARG A 323 5.68 27.11 -14.65
N LEU A 324 5.45 26.99 -15.96
CA LEU A 324 4.12 26.64 -16.45
C LEU A 324 3.86 25.14 -16.22
N SER A 325 2.82 24.78 -15.45
CA SER A 325 2.62 23.40 -14.98
C SER A 325 2.07 22.44 -16.05
N VAL A 326 1.31 22.96 -17.01
CA VAL A 326 0.71 22.21 -18.12
C VAL A 326 1.01 22.96 -19.39
N GLN A 327 1.66 22.31 -20.34
CA GLN A 327 2.21 22.97 -21.54
C GLN A 327 1.88 22.17 -22.79
N PRO A 328 1.58 22.83 -23.92
CA PRO A 328 1.43 22.13 -25.19
C PRO A 328 2.80 21.61 -25.67
N VAL A 329 2.76 20.46 -26.35
CA VAL A 329 3.91 19.87 -27.04
C VAL A 329 3.49 19.64 -28.49
N THR A 330 4.29 20.11 -29.44
CA THR A 330 4.01 19.91 -30.86
C THR A 330 4.29 18.46 -31.28
N ALA A 331 3.72 18.04 -32.40
CA ALA A 331 3.95 16.68 -32.91
C ALA A 331 5.43 16.39 -33.24
N GLU A 332 6.20 17.42 -33.59
CA GLU A 332 7.64 17.29 -33.87
C GLU A 332 8.45 17.15 -32.58
N GLU A 333 8.19 18.01 -31.58
CA GLU A 333 8.80 17.93 -30.25
C GLU A 333 8.52 16.57 -29.61
N TRP A 334 7.27 16.10 -29.69
CA TRP A 334 6.87 14.79 -29.17
C TRP A 334 7.71 13.65 -29.74
N LYS A 335 7.92 13.63 -31.06
CA LYS A 335 8.72 12.60 -31.74
C LYS A 335 10.19 12.66 -31.29
N MET A 336 10.73 13.85 -31.09
CA MET A 336 12.11 14.02 -30.65
C MET A 336 12.31 13.54 -29.22
N ASP A 337 11.45 13.96 -28.28
CA ASP A 337 11.52 13.53 -26.89
C ASP A 337 11.30 12.01 -26.76
N CYS A 338 10.37 11.43 -27.53
CA CYS A 338 10.18 9.97 -27.57
C CYS A 338 11.47 9.26 -28.04
N LYS A 339 12.09 9.76 -29.12
CA LYS A 339 13.33 9.18 -29.65
C LYS A 339 14.47 9.29 -28.65
N MET A 340 14.63 10.44 -27.99
CA MET A 340 15.63 10.63 -26.93
C MET A 340 15.36 9.70 -25.74
N GLY A 341 14.07 9.43 -25.46
CA GLY A 341 13.61 8.53 -24.43
C GLY A 341 13.70 7.03 -24.75
N GLY A 342 14.13 6.68 -25.96
CA GLY A 342 14.28 5.29 -26.40
C GLY A 342 12.96 4.58 -26.79
N LEU A 343 11.95 5.36 -27.21
CA LEU A 343 10.70 4.90 -27.79
C LEU A 343 10.71 5.00 -29.33
#